data_AF-A0A418R9C1-F1
#
_entry.id   AF-A0A418R9C1-F1
#
_cell.length_a   1.000
_cell.length_b   1.000
_cell.length_c   1.000
_cell.angle_alpha   90.00
_cell.angle_beta   90.00
_cell.angle_gamma   90.00
#
_symmetry.space_group_name_H-M   'P 1'
#
loop_
_entity.id
_entity.type
_entity.pdbx_description
1 polymer ?
#
loop_
_entity_poly.entity_id
_entity_poly.type
_entity_poly.pdbx_seq_one_letter_code
_entity_poly.pdbx_strand_id
1 'polypeptide(L)'
;MAWRIAERVQLSEGEYIKVRRLNVRLLTETVQARKELSADRAALDVALADIQQRYDWDLAATLQPQQYAVYENMRTEFTAVNVR
;
A
#
# COMPACT_ATOMS: atom_id res chain seq x y z
N MET A 1 0.69 10.60 -9.47
CA MET A 1 -0.04 9.68 -8.57
C MET A 1 0.14 10.07 -7.10
N ALA A 2 1.36 10.12 -6.56
CA ALA A 2 1.62 10.38 -5.14
C ALA A 2 1.16 11.76 -4.63
N TRP A 3 1.23 12.80 -5.47
CA TRP A 3 0.89 14.18 -5.10
C TRP A 3 -0.62 14.36 -4.85
N ARG A 4 -1.47 13.72 -5.67
CA ARG A 4 -2.94 13.79 -5.51
C ARG A 4 -3.43 13.11 -4.23
N ILE A 5 -2.72 12.07 -3.77
CA ILE A 5 -2.98 11.40 -2.49
C ILE A 5 -2.55 12.31 -1.34
N ALA A 6 -1.35 12.90 -1.42
CA ALA A 6 -0.85 13.79 -0.38
C ALA A 6 -1.77 15.00 -0.13
N GLU A 7 -2.28 15.62 -1.19
CA GLU A 7 -3.19 16.77 -1.09
C GLU A 7 -4.56 16.40 -0.50
N ARG A 8 -5.13 15.26 -0.90
CA ARG A 8 -6.47 14.84 -0.42
C ARG A 8 -6.45 14.27 0.99
N VAL A 9 -5.39 13.53 1.34
CA VAL A 9 -5.21 12.95 2.68
C VAL A 9 -4.68 13.99 3.67
N GLN A 10 -4.29 15.19 3.20
CA GLN A 10 -3.71 16.26 4.02
C GLN A 10 -2.52 15.75 4.85
N LEU A 11 -1.59 15.08 4.17
CA LEU A 11 -0.37 14.58 4.81
C LEU A 11 0.56 15.74 5.12
N SER A 12 1.13 15.75 6.33
CA SER A 12 2.36 16.49 6.58
C SER A 12 3.49 15.94 5.72
N GLU A 13 4.55 16.73 5.53
CA GLU A 13 5.72 16.30 4.76
C GLU A 13 6.36 15.03 5.33
N GLY A 14 6.42 14.92 6.66
CA GLY A 14 6.93 13.73 7.35
C GLY A 14 6.08 12.49 7.10
N GLU A 15 4.75 12.61 7.16
CA GLU A 15 3.83 11.51 6.85
C GLU A 15 3.92 11.13 5.37
N TYR A 16 4.02 12.10 4.46
CA TYR A 16 4.18 11.85 3.03
C TYR A 16 5.43 11.02 2.72
N ILE A 17 6.58 11.38 3.31
CA ILE A 17 7.84 10.62 3.11
C ILE A 17 7.69 9.18 3.61
N LYS A 18 7.07 8.99 4.78
CA LYS A 18 6.83 7.66 5.35
C LYS A 18 5.90 6.82 4.47
N VAL A 19 4.74 7.36 4.09
CA VAL A 19 3.77 6.69 3.19
C VAL A 19 4.41 6.33 1.86
N ARG A 20 5.19 7.23 1.26
CA ARG A 20 5.92 6.95 0.01
C ARG A 20 6.90 5.80 0.17
N ARG A 21 7.62 5.74 1.29
CA ARG A 21 8.55 4.64 1.59
C ARG A 21 7.80 3.30 1.75
N LEU A 22 6.67 3.31 2.47
CA LEU A 22 5.82 2.12 2.62
C LEU A 22 5.32 1.61 1.26
N ASN A 23 4.88 2.51 0.37
CA ASN A 23 4.44 2.15 -0.98
C ASN A 23 5.54 1.52 -1.83
N VAL A 24 6.75 2.08 -1.79
CA VAL A 24 7.91 1.53 -2.52
C VAL A 24 8.26 0.14 -1.98
N ARG A 25 8.22 -0.04 -0.66
CA ARG A 25 8.46 -1.33 0.00
C ARG A 25 7.44 -2.37 -0.42
N LEU A 26 6.14 -2.05 -0.37
CA LEU A 26 5.05 -2.93 -0.82
C LEU A 26 5.28 -3.44 -2.25
N LEU A 27 5.58 -2.53 -3.19
CA LEU A 27 5.84 -2.89 -4.59
C LEU A 27 7.07 -3.79 -4.73
N THR A 28 8.13 -3.48 -4.01
CA THR A 28 9.39 -4.23 -4.07
C THR A 28 9.21 -5.65 -3.52
N GLU A 29 8.62 -5.78 -2.34
CA GLU A 29 8.35 -7.08 -1.70
C GLU A 29 7.38 -7.92 -2.56
N THR A 30 6.35 -7.30 -3.15
CA THR A 30 5.41 -8.00 -4.05
C THR A 30 6.11 -8.57 -5.28
N VAL A 31 6.96 -7.78 -5.94
CA VAL A 31 7.73 -8.24 -7.11
C VAL A 31 8.68 -9.36 -6.72
N GLN A 32 9.35 -9.24 -5.57
CA GLN A 32 10.27 -10.26 -5.08
C GLN A 32 9.55 -11.57 -4.75
N ALA A 33 8.42 -11.51 -4.04
CA ALA A 33 7.61 -12.69 -3.72
C ALA A 33 7.12 -13.39 -5.00
N ARG A 34 6.64 -12.64 -6.00
CA ARG A 34 6.23 -13.20 -7.30
C ARG A 34 7.38 -13.88 -8.03
N LYS A 35 8.60 -13.34 -7.93
CA LYS A 35 9.79 -13.92 -8.55
C LYS A 35 10.19 -15.23 -7.86
N GLU A 36 10.25 -15.21 -6.53
CA GLU A 36 10.73 -16.33 -5.72
C GLU A 36 9.73 -17.50 -5.65
N LEU A 37 8.44 -17.19 -5.58
CA LEU A 37 7.37 -18.17 -5.36
C LEU A 37 6.53 -18.44 -6.61
N SER A 38 7.02 -18.07 -7.80
CA SER A 38 6.28 -18.26 -9.07
C SER A 38 5.84 -19.70 -9.33
N ALA A 39 6.58 -20.69 -8.82
CA ALA A 39 6.28 -22.11 -8.97
C ALA A 39 5.33 -22.67 -7.89
N ASP A 40 5.16 -21.98 -6.76
CA ASP A 40 4.28 -22.39 -5.66
C ASP A 40 3.23 -21.30 -5.40
N ARG A 41 2.07 -21.49 -6.03
CA ARG A 41 0.98 -20.52 -5.97
C ARG A 41 0.39 -20.38 -4.57
N ALA A 42 0.33 -21.46 -3.79
CA ALA A 42 -0.22 -21.42 -2.44
C ALA A 42 0.71 -20.62 -1.51
N ALA A 43 2.03 -20.87 -1.60
CA ALA A 43 3.01 -20.08 -0.86
C ALA A 43 3.02 -18.61 -1.30
N LEU A 44 2.87 -18.34 -2.61
CA LEU A 44 2.78 -16.98 -3.13
C LEU A 44 1.57 -16.24 -2.57
N ASP A 45 0.40 -16.86 -2.55
CA ASP A 45 -0.83 -16.22 -2.03
C ASP A 45 -0.68 -15.85 -0.55
N VAL A 46 -0.11 -16.73 0.27
CA VAL A 46 0.19 -16.46 1.69
C VAL A 46 1.18 -15.31 1.83
N ALA A 47 2.29 -15.33 1.08
CA ALA A 47 3.30 -14.29 1.15
C ALA A 47 2.75 -12.91 0.75
N LEU A 48 1.91 -12.85 -0.29
CA LEU A 48 1.27 -11.61 -0.72
C LEU A 48 0.29 -11.07 0.34
N ALA A 49 -0.47 -11.95 0.99
CA ALA A 49 -1.36 -11.56 2.09
C ALA A 49 -0.58 -10.98 3.28
N ASP A 50 0.52 -11.63 3.67
CA ASP A 50 1.39 -11.15 4.76
C ASP A 50 2.03 -9.79 4.44
N ILE A 51 2.52 -9.61 3.20
CA ILE A 51 3.08 -8.33 2.75
C ILE A 51 2.02 -7.23 2.84
N GLN A 52 0.81 -7.50 2.37
CA GLN A 52 -0.30 -6.54 2.41
C GLN A 52 -0.68 -6.18 3.85
N GLN A 53 -0.81 -7.17 4.72
CA GLN A 53 -1.18 -6.96 6.13
C GLN A 53 -0.15 -6.10 6.86
N ARG A 54 1.16 -6.36 6.67
CA ARG A 54 2.22 -5.54 7.26
C ARG A 54 2.15 -4.09 6.77
N TYR A 55 1.94 -3.90 5.47
CA TYR A 55 1.78 -2.59 4.89
C TYR A 55 0.58 -1.82 5.51
N ASP A 56 -0.57 -2.49 5.66
CA ASP A 56 -1.78 -1.87 6.21
C ASP A 56 -1.57 -1.46 7.68
N TRP A 57 -0.88 -2.28 8.47
CA TRP A 57 -0.51 -1.96 9.85
C TRP A 57 0.46 -0.78 9.95
N ASP A 58 1.54 -0.79 9.16
CA ASP A 58 2.52 0.31 9.15
C ASP A 58 1.87 1.63 8.73
N LEU A 59 0.91 1.58 7.80
CA LEU A 59 0.15 2.73 7.34
C LEU A 59 -0.80 3.26 8.43
N ALA A 60 -1.52 2.38 9.11
CA ALA A 60 -2.39 2.74 10.23
C ALA A 60 -1.60 3.33 11.42
N ALA A 61 -0.37 2.88 11.64
CA ALA A 61 0.54 3.45 12.63
C ALA A 61 1.12 4.81 12.21
N THR A 62 1.11 5.13 10.91
CA THR A 62 1.65 6.38 10.36
C THR A 62 0.60 7.49 10.28
N LEU A 63 -0.66 7.14 10.00
CA LEU A 63 -1.74 8.09 9.72
C LEU A 63 -2.70 8.22 10.90
N GLN A 64 -3.28 9.42 11.05
CA GLN A 64 -4.46 9.58 11.91
C GLN A 64 -5.64 8.77 11.34
N PRO A 65 -6.59 8.30 12.18
CA PRO A 65 -7.72 7.49 11.70
C PRO A 65 -8.52 8.13 10.56
N GLN A 66 -8.71 9.45 10.58
CA GLN A 66 -9.41 10.19 9.51
C GLN A 66 -8.61 10.18 8.20
N GLN A 67 -7.30 10.41 8.27
CA GLN A 67 -6.40 10.37 7.11
C GLN A 67 -6.34 8.95 6.52
N TYR A 68 -6.31 7.92 7.38
CA TYR A 68 -6.34 6.52 6.95
C TYR A 68 -7.62 6.19 6.18
N ALA A 69 -8.79 6.60 6.68
CA ALA A 69 -10.06 6.39 5.98
C ALA A 69 -10.12 7.07 4.60
N VAL A 70 -9.60 8.30 4.48
CA VAL A 70 -9.50 8.99 3.19
C VAL A 70 -8.55 8.25 2.24
N TYR A 71 -7.41 7.80 2.75
CA TYR A 71 -6.44 7.03 1.97
C TYR A 71 -7.04 5.73 1.41
N GLU A 72 -7.75 4.95 2.24
CA GLU A 72 -8.36 3.69 1.84
C GLU A 72 -9.46 3.86 0.77
N ASN A 73 -10.29 4.90 0.92
CA ASN A 73 -11.28 5.26 -0.11
C ASN A 73 -10.61 5.58 -1.45
N MET A 74 -9.54 6.39 -1.43
CA MET A 74 -8.77 6.70 -2.64
C MET A 74 -8.12 5.46 -3.24
N ARG A 75 -7.51 4.59 -2.41
CA ARG A 75 -6.90 3.35 -2.87
C ARG A 75 -7.91 2.47 -3.61
N THR A 76 -9.11 2.33 -3.05
CA THR A 76 -10.22 1.55 -3.63
C THR A 76 -10.71 2.13 -4.95
N GLU A 77 -10.87 3.47 -5.04
CA GLU A 77 -11.23 4.15 -6.29
C GLU A 77 -10.18 3.89 -7.40
N PHE A 78 -8.89 3.98 -7.07
CA PHE A 78 -7.83 3.74 -8.05
C PHE A 78 -7.69 2.27 -8.46
N THR A 79 -7.93 1.32 -7.55
CA THR A 79 -7.96 -0.11 -7.91
C THR A 79 -9.18 -0.44 -8.75
N ALA A 80 -10.35 0.15 -8.48
CA ALA A 80 -11.56 -0.04 -9.27
C ALA A 80 -11.44 0.51 -10.70
N VAL A 81 -10.71 1.62 -10.89
CA VAL A 81 -10.47 2.20 -12.22
C VAL A 81 -9.50 1.35 -13.08
N ASN A 82 -8.56 0.64 -12.45
CA ASN A 82 -7.60 -0.23 -13.15
C ASN A 82 -8.11 -1.66 -13.43
N VAL A 83 -9.32 -2.00 -13.00
CA VAL A 83 -9.96 -3.32 -13.24
C VAL A 83 -11.00 -3.25 -14.38
N ARG A 84 -11.13 -2.10 -15.05
CA ARG A 84 -11.98 -1.94 -16.24
C ARG A 84 -11.19 -2.05 -17.55
#